data_AF-A0A937WYC9-F1
#
_entry.id   AF-A0A937WYC9-F1
#
_cell.length_a   1.000
_cell.length_b   1.000
_cell.length_c   1.000
_cell.angle_alpha   90.00
_cell.angle_beta   90.00
_cell.angle_gamma   90.00
#
_symmetry.space_group_name_H-M   'P 1'
#
loop_
_entity.id
_entity.type
_entity.pdbx_description
1 polymer ?
#
loop_
_entity_poly.entity_id
_entity_poly.type
_entity_poly.pdbx_seq_one_letter_code
_entity_poly.pdbx_strand_id
1 'polypeptide(L)'
;MNDKTDTNKQALPTDRFNLEFPPATPTYMDRMKAAEEVWPYLKPPWHPHLPGRECPVAEAFAPPEGGISPEEDYGFDVQGFLIIRGALSKEELRECNALLDRGVVPVGLSAHPTLTRYVEQLCGLAYRVDKPITMLERIQANTPCPMVGGNEPYNASRVYINQGHGRFCQGVHAIWALADMPAGAGGYKLLRGSHTINVPVPDCVLNGEDTYLESLGMSLQPVLQAGDLLLHASILAHSPQPWCYEGGPQRLAICEFVSVYARPSDFSADSPTEGGKSAELPWMINLSPEERIVLGLADTPESPASPLVSDGRHIRLGTTHPPDGSLYHPGLYDMRPSSPETVDPMEFFYWELTGFLVVRKVMDQAWLDEANAAVDANMHRVDFESSARIQVGGSAKMQGTGRPGLEVTALPEEHRTPFQKMLAHPALVHRLNWMLGGHFRAYGMGGIITTRRGGGGQILHGGGDPVYSNINWWIYRCQNGRCYTGQVNVTWQLRDVTDREGGFVVVPGSHHARFPLPSNDSGDPAGHKGVFHPQMRAGDVLFFMGGAACHGAWAWHNDVDRRCVLNAYWSKDMARQGWVNNLK
;
A
#
# COMPACT_ATOMS: atom_id res chain seq x y z
N MET A 1 -72.09 10.66 22.25
CA MET A 1 -70.85 11.37 21.89
C MET A 1 -69.74 10.34 21.95
N ASN A 2 -69.39 9.75 20.80
CA ASN A 2 -68.34 10.22 19.87
C ASN A 2 -66.95 10.15 20.53
N ASP A 3 -65.89 9.59 19.97
CA ASP A 3 -65.60 9.05 18.63
C ASP A 3 -64.17 8.46 18.71
N LYS A 4 -63.86 7.41 17.92
CA LYS A 4 -62.54 7.06 17.29
C LYS A 4 -61.28 6.88 18.18
N THR A 5 -60.31 6.01 17.89
CA THR A 5 -59.77 5.51 16.60
C THR A 5 -58.84 4.32 16.85
N ASP A 6 -58.88 3.35 15.94
CA ASP A 6 -57.77 2.46 15.57
C ASP A 6 -56.48 3.25 15.31
N THR A 7 -55.30 2.65 15.56
CA THR A 7 -54.30 2.33 14.50
C THR A 7 -52.95 1.87 15.06
N ASN A 8 -52.33 0.98 14.28
CA ASN A 8 -50.89 0.73 14.17
C ASN A 8 -50.17 -0.04 15.29
N LYS A 9 -50.33 -1.36 15.24
CA LYS A 9 -49.15 -2.24 15.23
C LYS A 9 -48.34 -1.93 13.97
N GLN A 10 -47.37 -1.02 14.06
CA GLN A 10 -46.30 -0.95 13.07
C GLN A 10 -45.52 -2.26 13.16
N ALA A 11 -45.75 -3.15 12.22
CA ALA A 11 -44.76 -4.13 11.85
C ALA A 11 -43.49 -3.35 11.47
N LEU A 12 -42.39 -3.63 12.15
CA LEU A 12 -41.06 -3.24 11.67
C LEU A 12 -40.95 -3.74 10.22
N PRO A 13 -40.66 -2.88 9.22
CA PRO A 13 -40.36 -3.38 7.90
C PRO A 13 -39.12 -4.26 8.05
N THR A 14 -39.25 -5.54 7.71
CA THR A 14 -38.10 -6.34 7.32
C THR A 14 -37.56 -5.65 6.07
N ASP A 15 -36.58 -4.77 6.23
CA ASP A 15 -35.91 -4.09 5.14
C ASP A 15 -35.30 -5.17 4.23
N ARG A 16 -36.04 -5.51 3.18
CA ARG A 16 -35.60 -6.45 2.16
C ARG A 16 -34.43 -5.80 1.43
N PHE A 17 -33.33 -6.53 1.30
CA PHE A 17 -32.15 -6.07 0.58
C PHE A 17 -32.52 -5.66 -0.85
N ASN A 18 -32.17 -4.43 -1.25
CA ASN A 18 -32.55 -3.89 -2.56
C ASN A 18 -31.49 -4.26 -3.60
N LEU A 19 -31.88 -5.06 -4.59
CA LEU A 19 -31.00 -5.51 -5.67
C LEU A 19 -30.86 -4.51 -6.82
N GLU A 20 -31.76 -3.54 -6.91
CA GLU A 20 -31.76 -2.51 -7.96
C GLU A 20 -30.95 -1.27 -7.56
N PHE A 21 -30.86 -0.97 -6.26
CA PHE A 21 -30.11 0.17 -5.75
C PHE A 21 -29.20 -0.29 -4.60
N PRO A 22 -27.87 -0.11 -4.69
CA PRO A 22 -27.00 -0.37 -3.56
C PRO A 22 -27.31 0.64 -2.44
N PRO A 23 -27.08 0.27 -1.16
CA PRO A 23 -27.06 1.24 -0.09
C PRO A 23 -26.06 2.36 -0.39
N ALA A 24 -26.32 3.55 0.17
CA ALA A 24 -25.43 4.69 0.01
C ALA A 24 -24.00 4.28 0.40
N THR A 25 -23.08 4.50 -0.53
CA THR A 25 -21.68 4.15 -0.36
C THR A 25 -21.09 5.06 0.73
N PRO A 26 -20.53 4.53 1.84
CA PRO A 26 -19.92 5.35 2.88
C PRO A 26 -18.82 6.22 2.29
N THR A 27 -18.69 7.47 2.73
CA THR A 27 -17.62 8.35 2.24
C THR A 27 -16.26 7.83 2.68
N TYR A 28 -15.18 8.23 2.01
CA TYR A 28 -13.81 7.94 2.47
C TYR A 28 -13.60 8.33 3.94
N MET A 29 -14.12 9.48 4.38
CA MET A 29 -14.00 9.94 5.77
C MET A 29 -14.78 9.03 6.73
N ASP A 30 -15.97 8.54 6.35
CA ASP A 30 -16.73 7.58 7.16
C ASP A 30 -15.97 6.25 7.29
N ARG A 31 -15.37 5.78 6.19
CA ARG A 31 -14.55 4.55 6.19
C ARG A 31 -13.27 4.71 6.99
N MET A 32 -12.59 5.86 6.87
CA MET A 32 -11.39 6.15 7.64
C MET A 32 -11.71 6.27 9.11
N LYS A 33 -12.81 6.95 9.46
CA LYS A 33 -13.29 7.03 10.84
C LYS A 33 -13.64 5.65 11.40
N ALA A 34 -14.33 4.80 10.64
CA ALA A 34 -14.59 3.42 11.05
C ALA A 34 -13.28 2.62 11.25
N ALA A 35 -12.31 2.79 10.34
CA ALA A 35 -10.99 2.19 10.49
C ALA A 35 -10.26 2.71 11.74
N GLU A 36 -10.33 4.01 12.01
CA GLU A 36 -9.78 4.69 13.18
C GLU A 36 -10.49 4.32 14.49
N GLU A 37 -11.77 3.92 14.46
CA GLU A 37 -12.51 3.44 15.64
C GLU A 37 -12.15 1.98 15.98
N VAL A 38 -11.81 1.17 14.97
CA VAL A 38 -11.24 -0.17 15.15
C VAL A 38 -9.74 -0.09 15.52
N TRP A 39 -9.05 0.95 15.06
CA TRP A 39 -7.63 1.21 15.29
C TRP A 39 -7.15 1.18 16.76
N PRO A 40 -7.86 1.75 17.76
CA PRO A 40 -7.44 1.65 19.15
C PRO A 40 -7.28 0.21 19.65
N TYR A 41 -7.98 -0.74 19.03
CA TYR A 41 -7.92 -2.17 19.33
C TYR A 41 -6.88 -2.93 18.48
N LEU A 42 -6.39 -2.31 17.41
CA LEU A 42 -5.32 -2.80 16.51
C LEU A 42 -4.04 -1.93 16.60
N LYS A 43 -3.84 -1.21 17.71
CA LYS A 43 -2.58 -0.49 17.94
C LYS A 43 -1.43 -1.50 17.87
N PRO A 44 -0.42 -1.28 17.00
CA PRO A 44 0.78 -2.09 17.04
C PRO A 44 1.32 -2.14 18.47
N PRO A 45 1.79 -3.29 18.97
CA PRO A 45 2.25 -3.45 20.35
C PRO A 45 3.38 -2.48 20.75
N TRP A 46 3.97 -1.73 19.80
CA TRP A 46 4.98 -0.70 20.01
C TRP A 46 4.46 0.75 20.01
N HIS A 47 3.14 1.01 20.01
CA HIS A 47 2.66 2.38 20.21
C HIS A 47 3.13 2.91 21.59
N PRO A 48 3.73 4.10 21.68
CA PRO A 48 4.46 4.59 22.87
C PRO A 48 3.63 4.82 24.14
N HIS A 49 2.38 4.34 24.22
CA HIS A 49 1.44 4.57 25.32
C HIS A 49 0.82 3.27 25.91
N LEU A 50 1.43 2.10 25.72
CA LEU A 50 0.90 0.86 26.32
C LEU A 50 1.99 0.08 27.07
N PRO A 51 2.20 0.34 28.37
CA PRO A 51 2.85 -0.61 29.26
C PRO A 51 1.86 -1.73 29.61
N GLY A 52 2.25 -3.00 29.39
CA GLY A 52 1.66 -4.14 30.11
C GLY A 52 0.60 -5.01 29.42
N ARG A 53 0.73 -5.34 28.12
CA ARG A 53 0.01 -6.48 27.53
C ARG A 53 0.93 -7.39 26.71
N GLU A 54 1.71 -8.22 27.40
CA GLU A 54 2.32 -9.43 26.85
C GLU A 54 1.30 -10.59 26.80
N CYS A 55 0.14 -10.35 26.19
CA CYS A 55 -0.67 -11.44 25.69
C CYS A 55 -0.68 -11.30 24.18
N PRO A 56 -0.47 -12.38 23.40
CA PRO A 56 -0.95 -12.40 22.02
C PRO A 56 -2.38 -11.87 22.08
N VAL A 57 -2.68 -10.82 21.31
CA VAL A 57 -4.07 -10.42 21.15
C VAL A 57 -4.73 -11.67 20.63
N ALA A 58 -5.57 -12.30 21.46
CA ALA A 58 -6.41 -13.38 21.00
C ALA A 58 -7.12 -12.83 19.77
N GLU A 59 -6.94 -13.50 18.64
CA GLU A 59 -7.70 -13.26 17.41
C GLU A 59 -9.09 -12.83 17.82
N ALA A 60 -9.55 -11.68 17.31
CA ALA A 60 -10.90 -11.21 17.58
C ALA A 60 -11.82 -12.43 17.45
N PHE A 61 -12.44 -12.83 18.56
CA PHE A 61 -13.20 -14.07 18.64
C PHE A 61 -14.11 -14.11 17.41
N ALA A 62 -13.90 -15.11 16.56
CA ALA A 62 -14.83 -15.38 15.47
C ALA A 62 -16.23 -15.42 16.10
N PRO A 63 -17.17 -14.57 15.65
CA PRO A 63 -18.53 -14.69 16.13
C PRO A 63 -19.01 -16.11 15.80
N PRO A 64 -19.75 -16.77 16.70
CA PRO A 64 -20.35 -18.05 16.39
C PRO A 64 -21.35 -17.82 15.25
N GLU A 65 -21.10 -18.45 14.11
CA GLU A 65 -21.82 -18.35 12.84
C GLU A 65 -21.54 -17.08 12.00
N GLY A 66 -20.74 -17.25 10.93
CA GLY A 66 -20.58 -16.22 9.88
C GLY A 66 -19.17 -15.72 9.59
N GLY A 67 -18.09 -16.39 10.01
CA GLY A 67 -16.72 -16.10 9.54
C GLY A 67 -16.34 -16.85 8.26
N ILE A 68 -15.22 -16.50 7.62
CA ILE A 68 -14.53 -17.44 6.72
C ILE A 68 -14.10 -18.63 7.60
N SER A 69 -14.44 -19.86 7.20
CA SER A 69 -14.01 -21.02 7.97
C SER A 69 -12.49 -21.23 7.82
N PRO A 70 -11.81 -21.94 8.74
CA PRO A 70 -10.41 -22.29 8.56
C PRO A 70 -10.12 -23.04 7.25
N GLU A 71 -11.04 -23.89 6.80
CA GLU A 71 -10.93 -24.62 5.53
C GLU A 71 -11.12 -23.69 4.32
N GLU A 72 -12.04 -22.74 4.40
CA GLU A 72 -12.21 -21.72 3.36
C GLU A 72 -10.98 -20.81 3.29
N ASP A 73 -10.45 -20.38 4.45
CA ASP A 73 -9.26 -19.52 4.51
C ASP A 73 -8.03 -20.22 3.94
N TYR A 74 -7.77 -21.46 4.38
CA TYR A 74 -6.72 -22.31 3.83
C TYR A 74 -6.91 -22.57 2.33
N GLY A 75 -8.15 -22.84 1.90
CA GLY A 75 -8.49 -23.05 0.49
C GLY A 75 -8.19 -21.83 -0.37
N PHE A 76 -8.54 -20.64 0.10
CA PHE A 76 -8.23 -19.38 -0.59
C PHE A 76 -6.74 -19.12 -0.65
N ASP A 77 -6.00 -19.34 0.45
CA ASP A 77 -4.54 -19.18 0.48
C ASP A 77 -3.84 -20.09 -0.54
N VAL A 78 -4.24 -21.35 -0.61
CA VAL A 78 -3.62 -22.33 -1.51
C VAL A 78 -4.02 -22.13 -2.98
N GLN A 79 -5.30 -21.86 -3.25
CA GLN A 79 -5.82 -21.86 -4.63
C GLN A 79 -5.96 -20.46 -5.23
N GLY A 80 -6.10 -19.44 -4.39
CA GLY A 80 -6.32 -18.04 -4.76
C GLY A 80 -7.79 -17.68 -5.00
N PHE A 81 -8.72 -18.61 -4.79
CA PHE A 81 -10.16 -18.39 -4.97
C PHE A 81 -11.00 -19.27 -4.04
N LEU A 82 -12.28 -18.89 -3.90
CA LEU A 82 -13.32 -19.57 -3.14
C LEU A 82 -14.65 -19.56 -3.90
N ILE A 83 -15.43 -20.63 -3.75
CA ILE A 83 -16.81 -20.70 -4.24
C ILE A 83 -17.74 -20.82 -3.05
N ILE A 84 -18.58 -19.82 -2.84
CA ILE A 84 -19.62 -19.79 -1.83
C ILE A 84 -20.90 -20.28 -2.48
N ARG A 85 -21.33 -21.47 -2.07
CA ARG A 85 -22.50 -22.15 -2.65
C ARG A 85 -23.80 -21.55 -2.14
N GLY A 86 -24.76 -21.33 -3.03
CA GLY A 86 -26.09 -20.82 -2.68
C GLY A 86 -26.03 -19.48 -1.93
N ALA A 87 -25.10 -18.61 -2.32
CA ALA A 87 -24.91 -17.30 -1.71
C ALA A 87 -26.13 -16.38 -1.87
N LEU A 88 -26.92 -16.58 -2.93
CA LEU A 88 -28.25 -15.97 -3.12
C LEU A 88 -29.35 -16.96 -2.77
N SER A 89 -30.40 -16.46 -2.11
CA SER A 89 -31.67 -17.18 -1.98
C SER A 89 -32.35 -17.34 -3.34
N LYS A 90 -33.32 -18.27 -3.41
CA LYS A 90 -34.14 -18.48 -4.62
C LYS A 90 -34.95 -17.24 -4.99
N GLU A 91 -35.32 -16.42 -4.01
CA GLU A 91 -36.05 -15.18 -4.17
C GLU A 91 -35.15 -14.10 -4.79
N GLU A 92 -33.96 -13.89 -4.24
CA GLU A 92 -32.97 -12.91 -4.74
C GLU A 92 -32.49 -13.26 -6.15
N LEU A 93 -32.24 -14.56 -6.42
CA LEU A 93 -31.86 -15.03 -7.74
C LEU A 93 -32.96 -14.76 -8.78
N ARG A 94 -34.24 -14.97 -8.42
CA ARG A 94 -35.37 -14.65 -9.31
C ARG A 94 -35.47 -13.16 -9.58
N GLU A 95 -35.25 -12.33 -8.57
CA GLU A 95 -35.28 -10.88 -8.68
C GLU A 95 -34.14 -10.34 -9.56
N CYS A 96 -32.91 -10.83 -9.37
CA CYS A 96 -31.76 -10.50 -10.22
C CYS A 96 -32.04 -10.85 -11.69
N ASN A 97 -32.58 -12.05 -11.94
CA ASN A 97 -32.90 -12.48 -13.30
C ASN A 97 -34.02 -11.64 -13.93
N ALA A 98 -35.04 -11.26 -13.15
CA ALA A 98 -36.10 -10.36 -13.61
C ALA A 98 -35.59 -8.95 -13.93
N LEU A 99 -34.60 -8.43 -13.17
CA LEU A 99 -33.93 -7.17 -13.49
C LEU A 99 -33.18 -7.27 -14.83
N LEU A 100 -32.41 -8.34 -15.02
CA LEU A 100 -31.68 -8.57 -16.27
C LEU A 100 -32.60 -8.71 -17.48
N ASP A 101 -33.74 -9.39 -17.34
CA ASP A 101 -34.74 -9.52 -18.40
C ASP A 101 -35.33 -8.15 -18.81
N ARG A 102 -35.31 -7.15 -17.91
CA ARG A 102 -35.67 -5.75 -18.19
C ARG A 102 -34.50 -4.89 -18.67
N GLY A 103 -33.31 -5.47 -18.84
CA GLY A 103 -32.09 -4.75 -19.19
C GLY A 103 -31.46 -3.95 -18.05
N VAL A 104 -31.79 -4.27 -16.80
CA VAL A 104 -31.27 -3.60 -15.60
C VAL A 104 -30.24 -4.50 -14.92
N VAL A 105 -29.03 -3.99 -14.68
CA VAL A 105 -27.99 -4.70 -13.93
C VAL A 105 -28.36 -4.68 -12.44
N PRO A 106 -28.33 -5.82 -11.73
CA PRO A 106 -28.66 -5.89 -10.30
C PRO A 106 -27.53 -5.30 -9.44
N VAL A 107 -27.43 -3.96 -9.43
CA VAL A 107 -26.29 -3.26 -8.84
C VAL A 107 -26.16 -3.42 -7.33
N GLY A 108 -27.25 -3.79 -6.64
CA GLY A 108 -27.23 -4.07 -5.20
C GLY A 108 -26.33 -5.24 -4.81
N LEU A 109 -26.01 -6.17 -5.73
CA LEU A 109 -25.13 -7.31 -5.46
C LEU A 109 -23.74 -6.91 -4.93
N SER A 110 -23.23 -5.71 -5.24
CA SER A 110 -21.94 -5.23 -4.73
C SER A 110 -21.93 -4.95 -3.22
N ALA A 111 -23.11 -4.87 -2.59
CA ALA A 111 -23.27 -4.64 -1.16
C ALA A 111 -23.98 -5.82 -0.45
N HIS A 112 -24.12 -6.96 -1.13
CA HIS A 112 -24.84 -8.11 -0.58
C HIS A 112 -24.16 -8.57 0.74
N PRO A 113 -24.91 -8.84 1.82
CA PRO A 113 -24.32 -9.14 3.14
C PRO A 113 -23.32 -10.30 3.12
N THR A 114 -23.61 -11.38 2.37
CA THR A 114 -22.68 -12.49 2.19
C THR A 114 -21.36 -12.04 1.56
N LEU A 115 -21.40 -11.19 0.53
CA LEU A 115 -20.20 -10.71 -0.14
C LEU A 115 -19.37 -9.80 0.76
N THR A 116 -20.01 -8.80 1.37
CA THR A 116 -19.38 -7.86 2.31
C THR A 116 -18.62 -8.60 3.42
N ARG A 117 -19.24 -9.63 4.01
CA ARG A 117 -18.63 -10.48 5.05
C ARG A 117 -17.32 -11.14 4.63
N TYR A 118 -17.23 -11.65 3.39
CA TYR A 118 -15.98 -12.25 2.90
C TYR A 118 -14.97 -11.18 2.48
N VAL A 119 -15.41 -10.10 1.83
CA VAL A 119 -14.53 -9.01 1.40
C VAL A 119 -13.88 -8.32 2.61
N GLU A 120 -14.60 -8.10 3.70
CA GLU A 120 -14.05 -7.54 4.95
C GLU A 120 -12.94 -8.41 5.53
N GLN A 121 -13.09 -9.74 5.46
CA GLN A 121 -12.08 -10.67 5.94
C GLN A 121 -10.92 -10.83 4.96
N LEU A 122 -11.14 -10.68 3.65
CA LEU A 122 -10.11 -10.78 2.61
C LEU A 122 -9.31 -9.48 2.44
N CYS A 123 -9.98 -8.35 2.27
CA CYS A 123 -9.42 -7.03 2.00
C CYS A 123 -9.23 -6.14 3.24
N GLY A 124 -9.75 -6.56 4.39
CA GLY A 124 -9.85 -5.75 5.60
C GLY A 124 -11.13 -4.92 5.65
N LEU A 125 -11.46 -4.39 6.83
CA LEU A 125 -12.68 -3.62 7.08
C LEU A 125 -12.75 -2.31 6.29
N ALA A 126 -11.61 -1.79 5.86
CA ALA A 126 -11.51 -0.57 5.08
C ALA A 126 -11.25 -0.93 3.60
N TYR A 127 -12.31 -1.24 2.87
CA TYR A 127 -12.28 -1.52 1.44
C TYR A 127 -13.19 -0.57 0.65
N ARG A 128 -13.05 -0.59 -0.68
CA ARG A 128 -13.91 0.14 -1.62
C ARG A 128 -14.28 -0.74 -2.80
N VAL A 129 -15.41 -0.46 -3.44
CA VAL A 129 -15.73 -1.00 -4.77
C VAL A 129 -14.78 -0.32 -5.76
N ASP A 130 -13.91 -1.10 -6.38
CA ASP A 130 -12.89 -0.62 -7.33
C ASP A 130 -13.49 -0.49 -8.74
N LYS A 131 -14.27 -1.50 -9.16
CA LYS A 131 -15.11 -1.42 -10.36
C LYS A 131 -16.53 -1.79 -10.00
N PRO A 132 -17.52 -0.98 -10.45
CA PRO A 132 -18.92 -1.25 -10.18
C PRO A 132 -19.33 -2.57 -10.83
N ILE A 133 -20.44 -3.12 -10.36
CA ILE A 133 -20.91 -4.38 -10.91
C ILE A 133 -21.37 -4.23 -12.35
N THR A 134 -20.90 -5.14 -13.19
CA THR A 134 -21.21 -5.23 -14.61
C THR A 134 -21.52 -6.67 -14.99
N MET A 135 -22.23 -6.88 -16.09
CA MET A 135 -22.38 -8.21 -16.65
C MET A 135 -21.16 -8.56 -17.47
N LEU A 136 -20.61 -9.78 -17.28
CA LEU A 136 -19.51 -10.27 -18.08
C LEU A 136 -19.95 -10.34 -19.54
N GLU A 137 -19.23 -9.63 -20.42
CA GLU A 137 -19.57 -9.55 -21.83
C GLU A 137 -19.52 -10.92 -22.52
N ARG A 138 -20.38 -11.10 -23.52
CA ARG A 138 -20.40 -12.32 -24.32
C ARG A 138 -19.32 -12.26 -25.37
N ILE A 139 -18.30 -13.11 -25.21
CA ILE A 139 -17.18 -13.18 -26.14
C ILE A 139 -17.56 -14.05 -27.33
N GLN A 140 -17.18 -13.61 -28.54
CA GLN A 140 -17.40 -14.36 -29.77
C GLN A 140 -16.59 -15.66 -29.77
N ALA A 141 -17.13 -16.69 -30.42
CA ALA A 141 -16.41 -17.94 -30.61
C ALA A 141 -15.08 -17.68 -31.37
N ASN A 142 -14.02 -18.37 -30.97
CA ASN A 142 -12.66 -18.26 -31.52
C ASN A 142 -11.93 -16.94 -31.27
N THR A 143 -12.46 -16.01 -30.46
CA THR A 143 -11.70 -14.86 -30.00
C THR A 143 -10.59 -15.32 -29.04
N PRO A 144 -9.31 -14.92 -29.25
CA PRO A 144 -8.25 -15.20 -28.29
C PRO A 144 -8.58 -14.59 -26.92
N CYS A 145 -8.51 -15.41 -25.88
CA CYS A 145 -8.82 -15.01 -24.50
C CYS A 145 -7.64 -15.34 -23.58
N PRO A 146 -6.48 -14.68 -23.76
CA PRO A 146 -5.33 -14.92 -22.90
C PRO A 146 -5.66 -14.57 -21.45
N MET A 147 -5.11 -15.34 -20.52
CA MET A 147 -5.16 -14.99 -19.10
C MET A 147 -4.37 -13.72 -18.80
N VAL A 148 -4.81 -12.99 -17.79
CA VAL A 148 -4.10 -11.85 -17.19
C VAL A 148 -3.87 -12.12 -15.71
N GLY A 149 -2.80 -11.57 -15.13
CA GLY A 149 -2.43 -11.78 -13.73
C GLY A 149 -1.26 -12.76 -13.55
N GLY A 150 -1.18 -13.41 -12.38
CA GLY A 150 -0.12 -14.38 -12.08
C GLY A 150 1.02 -13.85 -11.21
N ASN A 151 0.74 -12.84 -10.38
CA ASN A 151 1.64 -12.25 -9.36
C ASN A 151 2.99 -11.68 -9.84
N GLU A 152 3.34 -11.80 -11.12
CA GLU A 152 4.52 -11.17 -11.72
C GLU A 152 4.16 -10.55 -13.10
N PRO A 153 4.42 -9.24 -13.33
CA PRO A 153 5.09 -8.30 -12.42
C PRO A 153 4.29 -8.05 -11.15
N TYR A 154 5.00 -7.98 -10.02
CA TYR A 154 4.39 -7.74 -8.71
C TYR A 154 3.64 -6.40 -8.68
N ASN A 155 2.34 -6.46 -8.35
CA ASN A 155 1.48 -5.28 -8.23
C ASN A 155 1.11 -5.06 -6.76
N ALA A 156 1.75 -4.08 -6.12
CA ALA A 156 1.46 -3.74 -4.73
C ALA A 156 -0.03 -3.41 -4.52
N SER A 157 -0.71 -2.80 -5.49
CA SER A 157 -2.13 -2.43 -5.37
C SER A 157 -3.10 -3.61 -5.41
N ARG A 158 -2.66 -4.82 -5.80
CA ARG A 158 -3.53 -6.00 -6.02
C ARG A 158 -3.04 -7.27 -5.33
N VAL A 159 -1.89 -7.19 -4.67
CA VAL A 159 -1.17 -8.34 -4.13
C VAL A 159 -1.98 -9.11 -3.08
N TYR A 160 -1.72 -10.41 -3.03
CA TYR A 160 -2.06 -11.28 -1.92
C TYR A 160 -0.83 -11.52 -1.04
N ILE A 161 -0.95 -11.29 0.26
CA ILE A 161 0.13 -11.49 1.22
C ILE A 161 -0.37 -12.35 2.36
N ASN A 162 0.37 -13.42 2.64
CA ASN A 162 0.25 -14.22 3.84
C ASN A 162 1.65 -14.37 4.47
N GLN A 163 1.81 -13.86 5.70
CA GLN A 163 3.05 -13.94 6.45
C GLN A 163 2.77 -13.94 7.96
N GLY A 164 3.31 -14.94 8.66
CA GLY A 164 3.09 -15.10 10.09
C GLY A 164 1.61 -15.35 10.37
N HIS A 165 1.02 -14.50 11.22
CA HIS A 165 -0.42 -14.52 11.49
C HIS A 165 -1.20 -13.49 10.64
N GLY A 166 -0.51 -12.75 9.78
CA GLY A 166 -1.12 -11.70 8.95
C GLY A 166 -1.41 -12.19 7.54
N ARG A 167 -2.68 -12.14 7.13
CA ARG A 167 -3.12 -12.42 5.77
C ARG A 167 -4.02 -11.29 5.27
N PHE A 168 -3.74 -10.76 4.08
CA PHE A 168 -4.62 -9.81 3.41
C PHE A 168 -4.48 -9.87 1.89
N CYS A 169 -5.57 -9.55 1.22
CA CYS A 169 -5.69 -9.50 -0.22
C CYS A 169 -6.06 -8.07 -0.61
N GLN A 170 -5.19 -7.39 -1.34
CA GLN A 170 -5.37 -5.96 -1.62
C GLN A 170 -6.45 -5.71 -2.65
N GLY A 171 -6.67 -6.67 -3.55
CA GLY A 171 -7.80 -6.65 -4.48
C GLY A 171 -8.49 -8.01 -4.55
N VAL A 172 -9.83 -8.00 -4.61
CA VAL A 172 -10.66 -9.19 -4.75
C VAL A 172 -11.66 -8.99 -5.88
N HIS A 173 -11.81 -9.99 -6.74
CA HIS A 173 -12.89 -10.06 -7.72
C HIS A 173 -14.01 -10.94 -7.18
N ALA A 174 -15.24 -10.48 -7.37
CA ALA A 174 -16.45 -11.19 -6.99
C ALA A 174 -17.33 -11.41 -8.21
N ILE A 175 -17.63 -12.67 -8.51
CA ILE A 175 -18.42 -13.10 -9.66
C ILE A 175 -19.65 -13.86 -9.18
N TRP A 176 -20.82 -13.32 -9.46
CA TRP A 176 -22.11 -13.95 -9.20
C TRP A 176 -22.58 -14.77 -10.39
N ALA A 177 -22.91 -16.04 -10.16
CA ALA A 177 -23.58 -16.88 -11.14
C ALA A 177 -25.09 -16.69 -11.03
N LEU A 178 -25.70 -16.00 -11.98
CA LEU A 178 -27.17 -15.80 -12.03
C LEU A 178 -27.87 -16.84 -12.92
N ALA A 179 -27.08 -17.71 -13.56
CA ALA A 179 -27.48 -18.92 -14.25
C ALA A 179 -26.40 -20.01 -14.04
N ASP A 180 -26.75 -21.28 -14.27
CA ASP A 180 -25.80 -22.38 -14.13
C ASP A 180 -24.64 -22.26 -15.13
N MET A 181 -23.42 -22.50 -14.65
CA MET A 181 -22.20 -22.61 -15.44
C MET A 181 -21.60 -24.02 -15.24
N PRO A 182 -22.12 -25.04 -15.96
CA PRO A 182 -21.61 -26.41 -15.87
C PRO A 182 -20.19 -26.52 -16.45
N ALA A 183 -19.54 -27.65 -16.22
CA ALA A 183 -18.21 -27.93 -16.79
C ALA A 183 -18.24 -27.80 -18.33
N GLY A 184 -17.30 -27.04 -18.89
CA GLY A 184 -17.19 -26.81 -20.34
C GLY A 184 -18.12 -25.72 -20.88
N ALA A 185 -18.86 -25.02 -20.03
CA ALA A 185 -19.69 -23.89 -20.44
C ALA A 185 -18.90 -22.67 -20.95
N GLY A 186 -17.61 -22.58 -20.62
CA GLY A 186 -16.80 -21.38 -20.83
C GLY A 186 -17.08 -20.33 -19.76
N GLY A 187 -17.24 -19.07 -20.16
CA GLY A 187 -17.55 -17.96 -19.24
C GLY A 187 -16.33 -17.44 -18.47
N TYR A 188 -15.65 -18.27 -17.68
CA TYR A 188 -14.50 -17.85 -16.89
C TYR A 188 -13.47 -18.98 -16.69
N LYS A 189 -12.18 -18.65 -16.71
CA LYS A 189 -11.07 -19.60 -16.48
C LYS A 189 -10.09 -19.01 -15.47
N LEU A 190 -9.58 -19.86 -14.57
CA LEU A 190 -8.63 -19.52 -13.51
C LEU A 190 -7.42 -20.44 -13.59
N LEU A 191 -6.24 -19.92 -13.22
CA LEU A 191 -5.04 -20.70 -12.99
C LEU A 191 -4.73 -20.77 -11.49
N ARG A 192 -4.98 -21.92 -10.88
CA ARG A 192 -4.86 -22.13 -9.43
C ARG A 192 -3.45 -21.85 -8.91
N GLY A 193 -3.37 -21.18 -7.76
CA GLY A 193 -2.11 -20.92 -7.05
C GLY A 193 -1.22 -19.86 -7.71
N SER A 194 -1.64 -19.26 -8.82
CA SER A 194 -0.86 -18.24 -9.53
C SER A 194 -0.83 -16.88 -8.83
N HIS A 195 -1.57 -16.69 -7.74
CA HIS A 195 -1.57 -15.46 -6.94
C HIS A 195 -0.35 -15.33 -6.00
N THR A 196 0.45 -16.39 -5.84
CA THR A 196 1.63 -16.41 -4.94
C THR A 196 2.94 -16.79 -5.63
N ILE A 197 2.93 -16.99 -6.95
CA ILE A 197 4.16 -17.32 -7.70
C ILE A 197 5.09 -16.11 -7.81
N ASN A 198 6.39 -16.37 -7.83
CA ASN A 198 7.44 -15.34 -7.85
C ASN A 198 8.06 -15.14 -9.24
N VAL A 199 7.51 -15.79 -10.27
CA VAL A 199 7.99 -15.77 -11.65
C VAL A 199 6.82 -15.50 -12.59
N PRO A 200 7.05 -14.91 -13.78
CA PRO A 200 5.98 -14.67 -14.74
C PRO A 200 5.31 -15.98 -15.16
N VAL A 201 3.99 -15.96 -15.34
CA VAL A 201 3.29 -17.05 -16.02
C VAL A 201 3.73 -17.03 -17.48
N PRO A 202 4.23 -18.15 -18.05
CA PRO A 202 4.68 -18.18 -19.44
C PRO A 202 3.57 -17.83 -20.43
N ASP A 203 3.91 -17.13 -21.52
CA ASP A 203 2.93 -16.74 -22.56
C ASP A 203 2.15 -17.93 -23.12
N CYS A 204 2.82 -19.08 -23.33
CA CYS A 204 2.14 -20.29 -23.82
C CYS A 204 1.08 -20.81 -22.82
N VAL A 205 1.24 -20.57 -21.52
CA VAL A 205 0.24 -20.90 -20.50
C VAL A 205 -0.88 -19.86 -20.52
N LEU A 206 -0.55 -18.56 -20.57
CA LEU A 206 -1.54 -17.48 -20.63
C LEU A 206 -2.44 -17.60 -21.87
N ASN A 207 -1.85 -17.93 -23.02
CA ASN A 207 -2.54 -18.10 -24.29
C ASN A 207 -3.29 -19.45 -24.41
N GLY A 208 -3.08 -20.38 -23.48
CA GLY A 208 -3.68 -21.72 -23.52
C GLY A 208 -3.06 -22.66 -24.58
N GLU A 209 -1.85 -22.39 -25.02
CA GLU A 209 -1.06 -23.25 -25.93
C GLU A 209 -0.47 -24.46 -25.18
N ASP A 210 -0.12 -24.28 -23.90
CA ASP A 210 0.28 -25.37 -23.00
C ASP A 210 -0.94 -26.07 -22.39
N THR A 211 -1.03 -27.38 -22.61
CA THR A 211 -2.12 -28.21 -22.07
C THR A 211 -1.71 -29.00 -20.82
N TYR A 212 -0.45 -28.91 -20.38
CA TYR A 212 0.04 -29.65 -19.23
C TYR A 212 -0.69 -29.23 -17.95
N LEU A 213 -0.77 -27.93 -17.67
CA LEU A 213 -1.48 -27.43 -16.48
C LEU A 213 -2.98 -27.71 -16.53
N GLU A 214 -3.59 -27.74 -17.71
CA GLU A 214 -4.98 -28.15 -17.88
C GLU A 214 -5.16 -29.65 -17.59
N SER A 215 -4.22 -30.50 -18.02
CA SER A 215 -4.26 -31.95 -17.76
C SER A 215 -4.15 -32.30 -16.27
N LEU A 216 -3.51 -31.43 -15.47
CA LEU A 216 -3.45 -31.52 -14.00
C LEU A 216 -4.67 -30.85 -13.32
N GLY A 217 -5.55 -30.24 -14.11
CA GLY A 217 -6.66 -29.42 -13.64
C GLY A 217 -6.23 -28.10 -12.99
N MET A 218 -4.99 -27.66 -13.12
CA MET A 218 -4.51 -26.39 -12.54
C MET A 218 -5.10 -25.18 -13.27
N SER A 219 -5.26 -25.28 -14.59
CA SER A 219 -6.02 -24.33 -15.40
C SER A 219 -7.45 -24.85 -15.57
N LEU A 220 -8.45 -24.17 -15.00
CA LEU A 220 -9.81 -24.70 -14.92
C LEU A 220 -10.89 -23.63 -15.13
N GLN A 221 -12.04 -24.07 -15.61
CA GLN A 221 -13.30 -23.34 -15.52
C GLN A 221 -14.01 -23.74 -14.22
N PRO A 222 -14.35 -22.81 -13.31
CA PRO A 222 -15.11 -23.15 -12.12
C PRO A 222 -16.51 -23.65 -12.53
N VAL A 223 -17.05 -24.61 -11.77
CA VAL A 223 -18.43 -25.08 -11.96
C VAL A 223 -19.31 -24.38 -10.94
N LEU A 224 -20.25 -23.57 -11.42
CA LEU A 224 -21.13 -22.73 -10.59
C LEU A 224 -22.59 -23.09 -10.85
N GLN A 225 -23.38 -23.14 -9.79
CA GLN A 225 -24.84 -23.19 -9.86
C GLN A 225 -25.40 -21.77 -9.77
N ALA A 226 -26.60 -21.57 -10.31
CA ALA A 226 -27.30 -20.31 -10.19
C ALA A 226 -27.52 -19.97 -8.70
N GLY A 227 -27.03 -18.80 -8.28
CA GLY A 227 -27.00 -18.33 -6.89
C GLY A 227 -25.64 -18.45 -6.22
N ASP A 228 -24.64 -19.07 -6.85
CA ASP A 228 -23.28 -19.16 -6.30
C ASP A 228 -22.50 -17.84 -6.46
N LEU A 229 -21.54 -17.64 -5.56
CA LEU A 229 -20.58 -16.54 -5.59
C LEU A 229 -19.15 -17.11 -5.68
N LEU A 230 -18.41 -16.71 -6.70
CA LEU A 230 -16.98 -16.97 -6.86
C LEU A 230 -16.20 -15.73 -6.40
N LEU A 231 -15.29 -15.90 -5.44
CA LEU A 231 -14.34 -14.88 -5.01
C LEU A 231 -12.93 -15.31 -5.42
N HIS A 232 -12.12 -14.42 -5.97
CA HIS A 232 -10.70 -14.70 -6.17
C HIS A 232 -9.83 -13.47 -5.95
N ALA A 233 -8.57 -13.69 -5.59
CA ALA A 233 -7.59 -12.62 -5.52
C ALA A 233 -7.46 -11.95 -6.89
N SER A 234 -7.45 -10.61 -6.94
CA SER A 234 -7.33 -9.86 -8.21
C SER A 234 -6.06 -10.23 -8.99
N ILE A 235 -5.01 -10.64 -8.29
CA ILE A 235 -3.72 -11.00 -8.87
C ILE A 235 -3.63 -12.46 -9.36
N LEU A 236 -4.64 -13.30 -9.08
CA LEU A 236 -4.74 -14.66 -9.63
C LEU A 236 -4.83 -14.58 -11.16
N ALA A 237 -4.08 -15.42 -11.89
CA ALA A 237 -4.21 -15.47 -13.34
C ALA A 237 -5.60 -15.99 -13.75
N HIS A 238 -6.30 -15.20 -14.56
CA HIS A 238 -7.68 -15.45 -14.94
C HIS A 238 -8.01 -14.91 -16.34
N SER A 239 -9.08 -15.41 -16.95
CA SER A 239 -9.63 -14.89 -18.21
C SER A 239 -11.13 -15.15 -18.31
N PRO A 240 -11.93 -14.18 -18.76
CA PRO A 240 -13.23 -14.45 -19.35
C PRO A 240 -13.10 -15.38 -20.57
N GLN A 241 -14.07 -16.25 -20.80
CA GLN A 241 -14.03 -17.23 -21.90
C GLN A 241 -15.31 -17.18 -22.75
N PRO A 242 -15.25 -17.54 -24.05
CA PRO A 242 -16.44 -17.67 -24.89
C PRO A 242 -17.47 -18.62 -24.26
N TRP A 243 -18.75 -18.26 -24.34
CA TRP A 243 -19.83 -19.09 -23.80
C TRP A 243 -20.23 -20.18 -24.78
N CYS A 244 -19.99 -21.44 -24.40
CA CYS A 244 -20.21 -22.64 -25.21
C CYS A 244 -21.44 -23.44 -24.76
N TYR A 245 -22.07 -23.09 -23.64
CA TYR A 245 -23.20 -23.84 -23.12
C TYR A 245 -24.52 -23.43 -23.78
N GLU A 246 -25.14 -24.36 -24.50
CA GLU A 246 -26.44 -24.15 -25.18
C GLU A 246 -27.65 -24.31 -24.24
N GLY A 247 -27.48 -24.98 -23.10
CA GLY A 247 -28.57 -25.27 -22.17
C GLY A 247 -28.99 -24.09 -21.28
N GLY A 248 -28.35 -22.92 -21.40
CA GLY A 248 -28.68 -21.75 -20.61
C GLY A 248 -27.94 -20.47 -21.04
N PRO A 249 -28.41 -19.29 -20.60
CA PRO A 249 -27.78 -18.02 -20.93
C PRO A 249 -26.50 -17.77 -20.11
N GLN A 250 -25.56 -17.02 -20.67
CA GLN A 250 -24.46 -16.44 -19.90
C GLN A 250 -25.01 -15.32 -19.01
N ARG A 251 -25.11 -15.56 -17.70
CA ARG A 251 -25.49 -14.53 -16.70
C ARG A 251 -24.49 -14.53 -15.55
N LEU A 252 -23.30 -14.01 -15.81
CA LEU A 252 -22.25 -13.79 -14.81
C LEU A 252 -22.14 -12.29 -14.54
N ALA A 253 -22.31 -11.87 -13.29
CA ALA A 253 -22.13 -10.48 -12.89
C ALA A 253 -20.82 -10.34 -12.08
N ILE A 254 -19.95 -9.39 -12.44
CA ILE A 254 -18.65 -9.20 -11.81
C ILE A 254 -18.56 -7.83 -11.15
N CYS A 255 -17.98 -7.78 -9.96
CA CYS A 255 -17.56 -6.54 -9.30
C CYS A 255 -16.17 -6.73 -8.67
N GLU A 256 -15.43 -5.63 -8.56
CA GLU A 256 -14.07 -5.64 -8.05
C GLU A 256 -13.98 -4.79 -6.79
N PHE A 257 -13.19 -5.24 -5.83
CA PHE A 257 -12.93 -4.55 -4.57
C PHE A 257 -11.44 -4.35 -4.39
N VAL A 258 -11.09 -3.24 -3.74
CA VAL A 258 -9.70 -2.94 -3.36
C VAL A 258 -9.66 -2.38 -1.94
N SER A 259 -8.59 -2.65 -1.20
CA SER A 259 -8.36 -1.99 0.09
C SER A 259 -8.29 -0.47 -0.08
N VAL A 260 -8.72 0.31 0.92
CA VAL A 260 -8.57 1.77 0.86
C VAL A 260 -7.11 2.23 0.84
N TYR A 261 -6.18 1.35 1.21
CA TYR A 261 -4.73 1.61 1.25
C TYR A 261 -4.01 1.27 -0.07
N ALA A 262 -4.66 0.51 -0.95
CA ALA A 262 -4.15 0.23 -2.29
C ALA A 262 -4.68 1.26 -3.31
N ARG A 263 -3.89 1.47 -4.36
CA ARG A 263 -4.29 2.37 -5.44
C ARG A 263 -5.54 1.84 -6.17
N PRO A 264 -6.62 2.64 -6.29
CA PRO A 264 -7.80 2.26 -7.06
C PRO A 264 -7.53 2.26 -8.57
N SER A 265 -8.36 1.54 -9.33
CA SER A 265 -8.36 1.53 -10.79
C SER A 265 -8.82 2.87 -11.38
N ASP A 266 -9.76 3.55 -10.72
CA ASP A 266 -10.27 4.87 -11.10
C ASP A 266 -9.98 5.90 -9.97
N PHE A 267 -9.28 6.99 -10.30
CA PHE A 267 -8.99 8.09 -9.37
C PHE A 267 -10.09 9.17 -9.37
N SER A 268 -11.19 9.02 -10.11
CA SER A 268 -12.34 9.94 -10.03
C SER A 268 -12.92 9.97 -8.60
N ALA A 269 -12.83 8.85 -7.89
CA ALA A 269 -13.14 8.73 -6.47
C ALA A 269 -12.07 9.33 -5.54
N ASP A 270 -10.84 9.59 -6.01
CA ASP A 270 -9.80 10.39 -5.32
C ASP A 270 -10.04 11.91 -5.52
N SER A 271 -11.30 12.30 -5.71
CA SER A 271 -11.83 13.66 -5.61
C SER A 271 -11.32 14.36 -4.32
N PRO A 272 -11.17 15.70 -4.31
CA PRO A 272 -10.79 16.50 -3.12
C PRO A 272 -11.55 16.16 -1.82
N THR A 273 -12.70 15.51 -1.93
CA THR A 273 -13.57 15.10 -0.82
C THR A 273 -13.27 13.71 -0.23
N GLU A 274 -12.38 12.92 -0.84
CA GLU A 274 -12.05 11.53 -0.43
C GLU A 274 -10.54 11.29 -0.23
N GLY A 275 -9.81 12.32 0.24
CA GLY A 275 -8.35 12.30 0.44
C GLY A 275 -7.55 12.99 -0.69
N GLY A 276 -8.26 13.59 -1.65
CA GLY A 276 -7.71 14.21 -2.85
C GLY A 276 -6.77 15.40 -2.60
N LYS A 277 -6.03 15.76 -3.64
CA LYS A 277 -5.05 16.87 -3.67
C LYS A 277 -5.59 18.08 -2.89
N SER A 278 -4.89 18.46 -1.81
CA SER A 278 -5.15 19.75 -1.18
C SER A 278 -4.95 20.87 -2.21
N ALA A 279 -5.68 21.97 -2.05
CA ALA A 279 -5.50 23.14 -2.90
C ALA A 279 -4.02 23.52 -2.97
N GLU A 280 -3.53 23.81 -4.17
CA GLU A 280 -2.16 24.25 -4.35
C GLU A 280 -1.93 25.53 -3.55
N LEU A 281 -0.88 25.53 -2.74
CA LEU A 281 -0.48 26.71 -1.98
C LEU A 281 0.14 27.74 -2.93
N PRO A 282 0.08 29.05 -2.63
CA PRO A 282 0.60 30.09 -3.53
C PRO A 282 2.05 29.87 -3.98
N TRP A 283 2.90 29.31 -3.13
CA TRP A 283 4.30 29.04 -3.46
C TRP A 283 4.49 27.92 -4.51
N MET A 284 3.50 27.05 -4.69
CA MET A 284 3.57 25.90 -5.61
C MET A 284 3.54 26.32 -7.08
N ILE A 285 3.17 27.57 -7.39
CA ILE A 285 3.17 28.11 -8.75
C ILE A 285 4.58 28.15 -9.38
N ASN A 286 5.61 28.23 -8.53
CA ASN A 286 7.01 28.32 -8.95
C ASN A 286 7.71 26.96 -9.04
N LEU A 287 6.99 25.86 -8.81
CA LEU A 287 7.54 24.51 -8.89
C LEU A 287 7.84 24.12 -10.34
N SER A 288 9.02 23.55 -10.55
CA SER A 288 9.39 22.88 -11.81
C SER A 288 8.49 21.68 -12.12
N PRO A 289 8.39 21.26 -13.39
CA PRO A 289 7.65 20.05 -13.77
C PRO A 289 8.05 18.81 -12.96
N GLU A 290 9.35 18.63 -12.71
CA GLU A 290 9.92 17.51 -11.95
C GLU A 290 9.46 17.53 -10.49
N GLU A 291 9.50 18.69 -9.83
CA GLU A 291 9.02 18.83 -8.45
C GLU A 291 7.50 18.58 -8.35
N ARG A 292 6.73 19.03 -9.35
CA ARG A 292 5.28 18.76 -9.42
C ARG A 292 4.98 17.27 -9.60
N ILE A 293 5.81 16.53 -10.33
CA ILE A 293 5.69 15.07 -10.48
C ILE A 293 5.99 14.37 -9.15
N VAL A 294 7.08 14.74 -8.48
CA VAL A 294 7.48 14.16 -7.20
C VAL A 294 6.46 14.48 -6.09
N LEU A 295 5.85 15.66 -6.08
CA LEU A 295 4.79 15.99 -5.12
C LEU A 295 3.42 15.38 -5.48
N GLY A 296 3.33 14.61 -6.57
CA GLY A 296 2.08 14.02 -7.05
C GLY A 296 1.04 15.07 -7.47
N LEU A 297 1.49 16.26 -7.86
CA LEU A 297 0.63 17.35 -8.37
C LEU A 297 0.32 17.17 -9.85
N ALA A 298 1.19 16.48 -10.60
CA ALA A 298 1.02 16.20 -12.03
C ALA A 298 0.14 14.98 -12.37
N ASP A 299 -0.27 14.17 -11.38
CA ASP A 299 -1.11 12.98 -11.61
C ASP A 299 -2.54 13.37 -12.05
N THR A 300 -3.20 12.57 -12.89
CA THR A 300 -4.60 12.79 -13.33
C THR A 300 -5.55 11.80 -12.64
N PRO A 301 -6.88 12.01 -12.73
CA PRO A 301 -7.89 11.05 -12.24
C PRO A 301 -7.89 9.70 -12.98
N GLU A 302 -7.16 9.58 -14.07
CA GLU A 302 -7.10 8.35 -14.87
C GLU A 302 -5.73 7.68 -14.78
N SER A 303 -4.66 8.44 -14.52
CA SER A 303 -3.29 7.91 -14.64
C SER A 303 -2.26 8.73 -13.85
N PRO A 304 -1.16 8.09 -13.39
CA PRO A 304 -0.08 8.81 -12.75
C PRO A 304 0.72 9.57 -13.82
N ALA A 305 1.36 10.67 -13.43
CA ALA A 305 2.27 11.36 -14.32
C ALA A 305 3.41 10.43 -14.77
N SER A 306 3.98 10.72 -15.95
CA SER A 306 5.17 10.04 -16.47
C SER A 306 6.25 9.96 -15.40
N PRO A 307 6.95 8.81 -15.28
CA PRO A 307 7.98 8.67 -14.29
C PRO A 307 9.16 9.58 -14.63
N LEU A 308 9.85 10.08 -13.61
CA LEU A 308 11.15 10.72 -13.81
C LEU A 308 12.22 9.64 -13.93
N VAL A 309 13.07 9.71 -14.95
CA VAL A 309 14.22 8.82 -15.13
C VAL A 309 15.49 9.59 -14.80
N SER A 310 16.45 8.93 -14.15
CA SER A 310 17.72 9.55 -13.79
C SER A 310 18.88 8.56 -13.87
N ASP A 311 20.04 9.07 -14.30
CA ASP A 311 21.36 8.42 -14.25
C ASP A 311 22.15 8.80 -12.98
N GLY A 312 21.48 9.46 -12.02
CA GLY A 312 22.07 10.00 -10.79
C GLY A 312 22.70 11.39 -10.94
N ARG A 313 22.80 11.95 -12.16
CA ARG A 313 23.34 13.28 -12.44
C ARG A 313 22.36 14.20 -13.15
N HIS A 314 21.51 13.65 -14.01
CA HIS A 314 20.47 14.34 -14.76
C HIS A 314 19.13 13.65 -14.55
N ILE A 315 18.06 14.39 -14.78
CA ILE A 315 16.69 13.87 -14.80
C ILE A 315 16.08 14.20 -16.15
N ARG A 316 15.22 13.29 -16.62
CA ARG A 316 14.37 13.48 -17.78
C ARG A 316 13.02 12.81 -17.56
N LEU A 317 12.01 13.24 -18.32
CA LEU A 317 10.74 12.53 -18.38
C LEU A 317 10.94 11.17 -19.06
N GLY A 318 10.48 10.11 -18.41
CA GLY A 318 10.39 8.77 -18.99
C GLY A 318 9.21 8.66 -19.96
N THR A 319 9.21 7.59 -20.76
CA THR A 319 8.06 7.24 -21.61
C THR A 319 6.94 6.68 -20.73
N THR A 320 5.70 7.09 -21.02
CA THR A 320 4.50 6.60 -20.36
C THR A 320 4.25 5.14 -20.73
N HIS A 321 4.41 4.26 -19.75
CA HIS A 321 4.02 2.85 -19.75
C HIS A 321 4.71 1.97 -20.81
N PRO A 322 5.09 0.74 -20.48
CA PRO A 322 5.47 -0.23 -21.50
C PRO A 322 4.27 -0.45 -22.47
N PRO A 323 4.52 -0.70 -23.76
CA PRO A 323 3.47 -0.76 -24.80
C PRO A 323 2.38 -1.81 -24.56
N ASP A 324 2.66 -2.78 -23.70
CA ASP A 324 1.81 -3.92 -23.34
C ASP A 324 0.88 -3.64 -22.14
N GLY A 325 0.94 -2.45 -21.55
CA GLY A 325 0.16 -2.10 -20.35
C GLY A 325 0.68 -2.72 -19.06
N SER A 326 1.88 -3.33 -19.07
CA SER A 326 2.50 -3.88 -17.85
C SER A 326 2.94 -2.78 -16.87
N LEU A 327 3.11 -3.15 -15.60
CA LEU A 327 3.58 -2.22 -14.58
C LEU A 327 5.03 -1.81 -14.86
N TYR A 328 5.26 -0.50 -14.89
CA TYR A 328 6.62 0.03 -15.05
C TYR A 328 7.43 -0.17 -13.76
N HIS A 329 8.44 -1.04 -13.81
CA HIS A 329 9.43 -1.18 -12.75
C HIS A 329 10.85 -1.13 -13.35
N PRO A 330 11.59 -0.01 -13.21
CA PRO A 330 12.90 0.15 -13.84
C PRO A 330 14.01 -0.66 -13.15
N GLY A 331 13.77 -1.09 -11.91
CA GLY A 331 14.75 -1.80 -11.11
C GLY A 331 14.83 -3.28 -11.39
N LEU A 332 15.33 -3.70 -12.55
CA LEU A 332 15.73 -5.11 -12.77
C LEU A 332 17.19 -5.26 -12.36
N TYR A 333 17.46 -6.12 -11.38
CA TYR A 333 18.80 -6.53 -11.00
C TYR A 333 19.41 -7.34 -12.15
N ASP A 334 20.37 -6.73 -12.84
CA ASP A 334 21.19 -7.39 -13.84
C ASP A 334 22.65 -7.42 -13.35
N MET A 335 23.23 -8.62 -13.30
CA MET A 335 24.65 -8.82 -12.96
C MET A 335 25.59 -8.13 -13.95
N ARG A 336 25.10 -7.75 -15.14
CA ARG A 336 25.83 -7.00 -16.17
C ARG A 336 25.01 -5.77 -16.57
N PRO A 337 25.14 -4.65 -15.86
CA PRO A 337 24.32 -3.48 -16.11
C PRO A 337 24.48 -3.03 -17.57
N SER A 338 23.36 -2.81 -18.24
CA SER A 338 23.31 -2.44 -19.66
C SER A 338 23.35 -0.92 -19.90
N SER A 339 23.11 -0.11 -18.86
CA SER A 339 23.12 1.37 -18.92
C SER A 339 23.34 2.00 -17.52
N PRO A 340 23.96 3.19 -17.41
CA PRO A 340 24.06 3.94 -16.14
C PRO A 340 22.71 4.43 -15.58
N GLU A 341 21.62 4.37 -16.35
CA GLU A 341 20.25 4.62 -15.87
C GLU A 341 19.66 3.40 -15.14
N THR A 342 20.35 2.25 -15.19
CA THR A 342 19.94 1.02 -14.49
C THR A 342 20.49 1.00 -13.07
N VAL A 343 19.97 0.07 -12.27
CA VAL A 343 20.36 -0.12 -10.87
C VAL A 343 21.85 -0.46 -10.78
N ASP A 344 22.58 0.24 -9.93
CA ASP A 344 23.93 -0.18 -9.55
C ASP A 344 23.83 -1.52 -8.77
N PRO A 345 24.43 -2.62 -9.26
CA PRO A 345 24.29 -3.94 -8.62
C PRO A 345 24.85 -3.99 -7.19
N MET A 346 25.85 -3.16 -6.88
CA MET A 346 26.44 -3.08 -5.55
C MET A 346 25.52 -2.31 -4.60
N GLU A 347 24.94 -1.19 -5.06
CA GLU A 347 23.93 -0.47 -4.25
C GLU A 347 22.70 -1.34 -3.99
N PHE A 348 22.23 -2.10 -4.99
CA PHE A 348 21.14 -3.05 -4.81
C PHE A 348 21.49 -4.13 -3.80
N PHE A 349 22.69 -4.71 -3.90
CA PHE A 349 23.16 -5.71 -2.93
C PHE A 349 23.19 -5.15 -1.51
N TYR A 350 23.68 -3.92 -1.31
CA TYR A 350 23.67 -3.28 0.01
C TYR A 350 22.27 -2.97 0.51
N TRP A 351 21.39 -2.47 -0.36
CA TRP A 351 20.00 -2.20 -0.03
C TRP A 351 19.28 -3.48 0.41
N GLU A 352 19.43 -4.56 -0.36
CA GLU A 352 18.82 -5.84 -0.07
C GLU A 352 19.41 -6.50 1.20
N LEU A 353 20.71 -6.38 1.41
CA LEU A 353 21.37 -6.90 2.61
C LEU A 353 20.96 -6.15 3.88
N THR A 354 20.84 -4.83 3.82
CA THR A 354 20.82 -4.00 5.03
C THR A 354 19.51 -3.27 5.29
N GLY A 355 18.67 -3.06 4.28
CA GLY A 355 17.44 -2.26 4.40
C GLY A 355 17.67 -0.74 4.39
N PHE A 356 18.92 -0.30 4.19
CA PHE A 356 19.30 1.09 4.07
C PHE A 356 20.46 1.29 3.07
N LEU A 357 20.70 2.54 2.67
CA LEU A 357 21.81 2.90 1.79
C LEU A 357 22.29 4.31 2.12
N VAL A 358 23.60 4.50 2.30
CA VAL A 358 24.21 5.83 2.46
C VAL A 358 24.96 6.21 1.20
N VAL A 359 24.51 7.28 0.55
CA VAL A 359 25.13 7.85 -0.64
C VAL A 359 25.98 9.04 -0.22
N ARG A 360 27.27 9.00 -0.54
CA ARG A 360 28.24 9.96 -0.03
C ARG A 360 28.33 11.19 -0.92
N LYS A 361 28.54 12.37 -0.29
CA LYS A 361 28.86 13.64 -0.97
C LYS A 361 27.90 14.01 -2.10
N VAL A 362 26.59 13.89 -1.84
CA VAL A 362 25.56 14.31 -2.79
C VAL A 362 25.46 15.84 -2.81
N MET A 363 25.55 16.48 -1.65
CA MET A 363 25.56 17.94 -1.56
C MET A 363 27.00 18.46 -1.68
N ASP A 364 27.18 19.51 -2.47
CA ASP A 364 28.42 20.29 -2.46
C ASP A 364 28.47 21.25 -1.26
N GLN A 365 29.66 21.82 -1.02
CA GLN A 365 29.89 22.69 0.14
C GLN A 365 29.04 23.97 0.08
N ALA A 366 28.87 24.57 -1.10
CA ALA A 366 28.12 25.81 -1.24
C ALA A 366 26.64 25.61 -0.92
N TRP A 367 26.07 24.49 -1.38
CA TRP A 367 24.70 24.10 -1.05
C TRP A 367 24.55 23.76 0.44
N LEU A 368 25.52 23.07 1.03
CA LEU A 368 25.53 22.80 2.48
C LEU A 368 25.56 24.06 3.33
N ASP A 369 26.37 25.04 2.93
CA ASP A 369 26.48 26.33 3.62
C ASP A 369 25.18 27.12 3.50
N GLU A 370 24.57 27.15 2.31
CA GLU A 370 23.25 27.76 2.06
C GLU A 370 22.16 27.13 2.94
N ALA A 371 22.09 25.79 2.99
CA ALA A 371 21.11 25.07 3.80
C ALA A 371 21.32 25.32 5.31
N ASN A 372 22.57 25.29 5.79
CA ASN A 372 22.86 25.56 7.19
C ASN A 372 22.56 27.01 7.58
N ALA A 373 22.88 27.99 6.72
CA ALA A 373 22.55 29.39 6.95
C ALA A 373 21.04 29.61 7.04
N ALA A 374 20.25 28.95 6.19
CA ALA A 374 18.79 28.99 6.26
C ALA A 374 18.26 28.40 7.58
N VAL A 375 18.84 27.30 8.08
CA VAL A 375 18.51 26.74 9.39
C VAL A 375 18.87 27.72 10.52
N ASP A 376 20.07 28.31 10.48
CA ASP A 376 20.55 29.26 11.49
C ASP A 376 19.64 30.49 11.58
N ALA A 377 19.26 31.07 10.45
CA ALA A 377 18.36 32.21 10.38
C ALA A 377 16.98 31.93 10.99
N ASN A 378 16.54 30.67 11.01
CA ASN A 378 15.22 30.25 11.48
C ASN A 378 15.25 29.50 12.81
N MET A 379 16.41 29.40 13.48
CA MET A 379 16.55 28.63 14.73
C MET A 379 15.63 29.13 15.85
N HIS A 380 15.34 30.43 15.86
CA HIS A 380 14.43 31.07 16.82
C HIS A 380 12.96 30.60 16.70
N ARG A 381 12.60 29.94 15.58
CA ARG A 381 11.26 29.44 15.31
C ARG A 381 11.05 28.00 15.77
N VAL A 382 12.14 27.31 16.15
CA VAL A 382 12.10 25.92 16.60
C VAL A 382 11.56 25.87 18.04
N ASP A 383 10.49 25.10 18.24
CA ASP A 383 9.91 24.87 19.57
C ASP A 383 10.66 23.78 20.34
N PHE A 384 11.78 24.16 20.93
CA PHE A 384 12.58 23.28 21.78
C PHE A 384 11.88 22.93 23.10
N GLU A 385 11.08 23.85 23.65
CA GLU A 385 10.44 23.67 24.95
C GLU A 385 9.36 22.60 24.92
N SER A 386 8.46 22.66 23.92
CA SER A 386 7.42 21.65 23.75
C SER A 386 8.03 20.28 23.45
N SER A 387 9.08 20.25 22.61
CA SER A 387 9.81 19.02 22.30
C SER A 387 10.45 18.40 23.54
N ALA A 388 11.00 19.22 24.44
CA ALA A 388 11.62 18.76 25.69
C ALA A 388 10.63 18.11 26.67
N ARG A 389 9.33 18.44 26.58
CA ARG A 389 8.27 17.86 27.43
C ARG A 389 7.86 16.45 26.98
N ILE A 390 8.12 16.09 25.73
CA ILE A 390 7.84 14.76 25.20
C ILE A 390 8.97 13.84 25.66
N GLN A 391 8.66 12.86 26.51
CA GLN A 391 9.61 11.85 26.96
C GLN A 391 9.58 10.64 26.03
N VAL A 392 10.75 10.18 25.63
CA VAL A 392 10.92 8.97 24.81
C VAL A 392 11.49 7.85 25.67
N GLY A 393 10.79 6.73 25.70
CA GLY A 393 11.20 5.53 26.43
C GLY A 393 12.20 4.66 25.66
N GLY A 394 12.26 3.38 26.03
CA GLY A 394 13.15 2.39 25.43
C GLY A 394 14.48 2.23 26.16
N SER A 395 15.47 1.66 25.47
CA SER A 395 16.81 1.42 26.01
C SER A 395 17.53 2.70 26.45
N ALA A 396 18.55 2.57 27.32
CA ALA A 396 19.31 3.72 27.83
C ALA A 396 19.92 4.62 26.73
N LYS A 397 20.25 4.06 25.56
CA LYS A 397 20.76 4.83 24.42
C LYS A 397 19.65 5.58 23.64
N MET A 398 18.41 5.14 23.73
CA MET A 398 17.25 5.73 23.05
C MET A 398 16.50 6.75 23.92
N GLN A 399 16.65 6.66 25.24
CA GLN A 399 16.00 7.58 26.17
C GLN A 399 16.45 9.02 25.96
N GLY A 400 15.47 9.90 25.77
CA GLY A 400 15.69 11.32 25.56
C GLY A 400 14.38 12.07 25.44
N THR A 401 14.46 13.32 24.99
CA THR A 401 13.28 14.14 24.69
C THR A 401 12.83 14.02 23.24
N GLY A 402 11.70 14.66 22.91
CA GLY A 402 11.15 14.71 21.56
C GLY A 402 12.12 15.28 20.51
N ARG A 403 11.65 15.32 19.25
CA ARG A 403 12.45 15.72 18.09
C ARG A 403 12.08 17.14 17.62
N PRO A 404 12.79 18.19 18.06
CA PRO A 404 12.56 19.55 17.58
C PRO A 404 12.95 19.71 16.11
N GLY A 405 12.28 20.65 15.45
CA GLY A 405 12.46 20.90 14.03
C GLY A 405 11.51 21.95 13.46
N LEU A 406 11.54 22.08 12.13
CA LEU A 406 10.66 22.94 11.33
C LEU A 406 10.23 22.20 10.07
N GLU A 407 8.98 22.34 9.68
CA GLU A 407 8.57 21.97 8.32
C GLU A 407 9.22 22.94 7.32
N VAL A 408 9.73 22.43 6.19
CA VAL A 408 10.34 23.29 5.16
C VAL A 408 9.32 24.32 4.63
N THR A 409 8.05 23.93 4.53
CA THR A 409 6.96 24.83 4.12
C THR A 409 6.72 25.98 5.09
N ALA A 410 7.12 25.84 6.36
CA ALA A 410 6.99 26.89 7.36
C ALA A 410 8.09 27.97 7.22
N LEU A 411 9.19 27.70 6.52
CA LEU A 411 10.26 28.69 6.31
C LEU A 411 9.78 29.88 5.47
N PRO A 412 10.40 31.08 5.63
CA PRO A 412 10.22 32.18 4.70
C PRO A 412 10.67 31.77 3.29
N GLU A 413 10.07 32.34 2.24
CA GLU A 413 10.29 31.92 0.86
C GLU A 413 11.78 31.98 0.46
N GLU A 414 12.48 33.04 0.88
CA GLU A 414 13.91 33.27 0.63
C GLU A 414 14.83 32.20 1.24
N HIS A 415 14.33 31.41 2.21
CA HIS A 415 15.09 30.36 2.89
C HIS A 415 14.70 28.94 2.43
N ARG A 416 13.75 28.78 1.50
CA ARG A 416 13.27 27.45 1.04
C ARG A 416 14.12 26.83 -0.07
N THR A 417 14.75 27.66 -0.89
CA THR A 417 15.51 27.25 -2.08
C THR A 417 16.48 26.08 -1.84
N PRO A 418 17.34 26.05 -0.81
CA PRO A 418 18.26 24.93 -0.60
C PRO A 418 17.52 23.61 -0.31
N PHE A 419 16.32 23.64 0.23
CA PHE A 419 15.52 22.45 0.54
C PHE A 419 14.66 22.01 -0.66
N GLN A 420 14.18 22.95 -1.47
CA GLN A 420 13.46 22.66 -2.73
C GLN A 420 14.32 21.81 -3.67
N LYS A 421 15.63 22.14 -3.79
CA LYS A 421 16.62 21.36 -4.55
C LYS A 421 16.66 19.86 -4.20
N MET A 422 16.25 19.47 -2.99
CA MET A 422 16.23 18.07 -2.53
C MET A 422 15.07 17.26 -3.12
N LEU A 423 13.94 17.90 -3.43
CA LEU A 423 12.67 17.21 -3.79
C LEU A 423 12.85 16.26 -4.97
N ALA A 424 13.40 16.78 -6.06
CA ALA A 424 13.61 16.06 -7.31
C ALA A 424 15.09 16.04 -7.68
N HIS A 425 16.00 15.84 -6.72
CA HIS A 425 17.44 15.76 -7.01
C HIS A 425 17.77 14.48 -7.82
N PRO A 426 18.64 14.52 -8.85
CA PRO A 426 18.96 13.34 -9.68
C PRO A 426 19.41 12.11 -8.89
N ALA A 427 20.31 12.27 -7.93
CA ALA A 427 20.76 11.17 -7.07
C ALA A 427 19.63 10.52 -6.25
N LEU A 428 18.59 11.28 -5.91
CA LEU A 428 17.41 10.80 -5.21
C LEU A 428 16.46 10.06 -6.16
N VAL A 429 16.13 10.67 -7.30
CA VAL A 429 15.24 10.07 -8.32
C VAL A 429 15.80 8.74 -8.82
N HIS A 430 17.10 8.69 -9.11
CA HIS A 430 17.77 7.48 -9.59
C HIS A 430 17.53 6.28 -8.68
N ARG A 431 17.59 6.47 -7.36
CA ARG A 431 17.46 5.39 -6.37
C ARG A 431 16.01 5.07 -6.05
N LEU A 432 15.17 6.09 -5.85
CA LEU A 432 13.75 5.86 -5.58
C LEU A 432 13.04 5.18 -6.75
N ASN A 433 13.49 5.38 -7.99
CA ASN A 433 12.96 4.68 -9.16
C ASN A 433 13.00 3.16 -9.01
N TRP A 434 14.10 2.59 -8.56
CA TRP A 434 14.19 1.13 -8.40
C TRP A 434 13.77 0.66 -7.02
N MET A 435 13.86 1.50 -5.98
CA MET A 435 13.41 1.14 -4.62
C MET A 435 11.88 1.08 -4.50
N LEU A 436 11.14 2.00 -5.14
CA LEU A 436 9.68 2.16 -5.00
C LEU A 436 8.88 1.72 -6.23
N GLY A 437 9.53 1.12 -7.23
CA GLY A 437 8.87 0.57 -8.41
C GLY A 437 8.43 1.61 -9.45
N GLY A 438 9.32 2.53 -9.81
CA GLY A 438 9.22 3.34 -11.02
C GLY A 438 8.35 4.58 -10.93
N HIS A 439 7.36 4.59 -10.03
CA HIS A 439 6.56 5.77 -9.74
C HIS A 439 6.50 5.99 -8.24
N PHE A 440 6.93 7.18 -7.80
CA PHE A 440 6.87 7.56 -6.39
C PHE A 440 6.37 8.98 -6.18
N ARG A 441 5.94 9.28 -4.96
CA ARG A 441 5.53 10.61 -4.51
C ARG A 441 6.14 10.93 -3.15
N ALA A 442 6.46 12.20 -2.92
CA ALA A 442 6.90 12.71 -1.63
C ALA A 442 5.71 13.02 -0.71
N TYR A 443 5.95 13.00 0.60
CA TYR A 443 5.00 13.44 1.62
C TYR A 443 4.66 14.92 1.46
N GLY A 444 5.69 15.68 1.09
CA GLY A 444 5.72 17.13 1.05
C GLY A 444 7.17 17.57 0.87
N MET A 445 7.52 18.73 1.41
CA MET A 445 8.88 19.28 1.33
C MET A 445 9.86 18.70 2.35
N GLY A 446 9.40 17.87 3.28
CA GLY A 446 10.18 17.31 4.37
C GLY A 446 10.29 18.25 5.57
N GLY A 447 10.81 17.69 6.66
CA GLY A 447 11.03 18.37 7.93
C GLY A 447 12.52 18.50 8.24
N ILE A 448 12.92 19.70 8.64
CA ILE A 448 14.25 19.99 9.18
C ILE A 448 14.26 19.55 10.64
N ILE A 449 15.18 18.66 10.99
CA ILE A 449 15.40 18.19 12.35
C ILE A 449 16.59 18.94 12.94
N THR A 450 16.38 19.56 14.10
CA THR A 450 17.39 20.33 14.84
C THR A 450 17.45 19.85 16.29
N THR A 451 18.14 18.74 16.55
CA THR A 451 18.11 18.08 17.87
C THR A 451 19.24 18.58 18.78
N ARG A 452 18.87 19.05 19.98
CA ARG A 452 19.80 19.39 21.07
C ARG A 452 20.21 18.17 21.88
N ARG A 453 21.31 18.31 22.63
CA ARG A 453 21.76 17.31 23.60
C ARG A 453 20.62 16.83 24.50
N GLY A 454 20.53 15.51 24.68
CA GLY A 454 19.48 14.83 25.45
C GLY A 454 18.18 14.62 24.69
N GLY A 455 18.04 15.10 23.45
CA GLY A 455 16.83 14.98 22.64
C GLY A 455 16.92 14.00 21.48
N GLY A 456 15.81 13.88 20.75
CA GLY A 456 15.70 13.17 19.46
C GLY A 456 15.92 11.66 19.52
N GLY A 457 15.79 11.07 20.70
CA GLY A 457 15.69 9.62 20.86
C GLY A 457 14.40 9.09 20.22
N GLN A 458 14.42 7.85 19.75
CA GLN A 458 13.25 7.18 19.19
C GLN A 458 13.40 5.66 19.36
N ILE A 459 12.35 5.03 19.90
CA ILE A 459 12.28 3.57 20.03
C ILE A 459 12.39 2.89 18.66
N LEU A 460 12.84 1.63 18.65
CA LEU A 460 12.86 0.84 17.43
C LEU A 460 11.43 0.52 16.99
N HIS A 461 11.19 0.69 15.69
CA HIS A 461 9.89 0.46 15.06
C HIS A 461 10.09 0.12 13.57
N GLY A 462 9.02 -0.37 12.94
CA GLY A 462 9.12 -1.01 11.63
C GLY A 462 9.71 -2.42 11.74
N GLY A 463 9.84 -3.08 10.60
CA GLY A 463 10.32 -4.46 10.51
C GLY A 463 9.57 -5.24 9.44
N GLY A 464 10.10 -6.42 9.10
CA GLY A 464 9.44 -7.32 8.15
C GLY A 464 8.15 -7.95 8.69
N ASP A 465 7.95 -7.95 10.02
CA ASP A 465 6.83 -8.62 10.69
C ASP A 465 6.42 -7.92 12.01
N PRO A 466 5.15 -8.00 12.43
CA PRO A 466 3.99 -8.47 11.66
C PRO A 466 3.69 -7.56 10.46
N VAL A 467 3.02 -8.13 9.47
CA VAL A 467 2.54 -7.34 8.34
C VAL A 467 1.26 -6.63 8.72
N TYR A 468 1.20 -5.34 8.43
CA TYR A 468 0.03 -4.52 8.70
C TYR A 468 -0.76 -4.26 7.44
N SER A 469 -2.00 -4.75 7.41
CA SER A 469 -2.93 -4.52 6.29
C SER A 469 -3.51 -3.10 6.26
N ASN A 470 -3.48 -2.39 7.41
CA ASN A 470 -4.16 -1.11 7.63
C ASN A 470 -3.23 0.11 7.76
N ILE A 471 -1.92 -0.12 7.71
CA ILE A 471 -0.91 0.93 7.72
C ILE A 471 -0.21 0.77 6.38
N ASN A 472 0.03 1.87 5.68
CA ASN A 472 0.75 1.93 4.39
C ASN A 472 2.23 1.45 4.48
N TRP A 473 2.53 0.50 5.36
CA TRP A 473 3.82 -0.02 5.76
C TRP A 473 3.96 -1.40 5.15
N TRP A 474 4.12 -1.40 3.84
CA TRP A 474 4.32 -2.63 3.09
C TRP A 474 5.62 -3.29 3.48
N ILE A 475 5.58 -4.61 3.57
CA ILE A 475 6.77 -5.42 3.62
C ILE A 475 7.66 -5.19 2.41
N TYR A 476 8.94 -5.41 2.63
CA TYR A 476 9.88 -5.56 1.55
C TYR A 476 9.62 -6.89 0.81
N ARG A 477 9.67 -6.83 -0.52
CA ARG A 477 9.70 -8.01 -1.39
C ARG A 477 10.78 -7.85 -2.43
N CYS A 478 11.59 -8.89 -2.62
CA CYS A 478 12.44 -9.04 -3.78
C CYS A 478 11.86 -10.18 -4.62
N GLN A 479 11.42 -9.88 -5.84
CA GLN A 479 10.75 -10.82 -6.74
C GLN A 479 11.26 -10.63 -8.16
N ASN A 480 11.68 -11.73 -8.80
CA ASN A 480 12.16 -11.73 -10.19
C ASN A 480 13.20 -10.62 -10.50
N GLY A 481 14.16 -10.42 -9.58
CA GLY A 481 15.21 -9.41 -9.69
C GLY A 481 14.76 -7.97 -9.43
N ARG A 482 13.53 -7.74 -8.98
CA ARG A 482 12.99 -6.41 -8.65
C ARG A 482 12.73 -6.28 -7.16
N CYS A 483 12.98 -5.10 -6.59
CA CYS A 483 12.67 -4.83 -5.19
C CYS A 483 11.46 -3.91 -5.05
N TYR A 484 10.62 -4.23 -4.07
CA TYR A 484 9.38 -3.53 -3.80
C TYR A 484 9.34 -3.16 -2.33
N THR A 485 9.21 -1.87 -2.04
CA THR A 485 8.85 -1.37 -0.72
C THR A 485 7.81 -0.27 -0.86
N GLY A 486 6.93 -0.15 0.14
CA GLY A 486 5.86 0.86 0.09
C GLY A 486 6.36 2.27 0.41
N GLN A 487 7.40 2.39 1.23
CA GLN A 487 7.90 3.66 1.72
C GLN A 487 9.43 3.64 1.88
N VAL A 488 10.08 4.69 1.36
CA VAL A 488 11.48 5.00 1.63
C VAL A 488 11.56 6.36 2.30
N ASN A 489 12.21 6.40 3.45
CA ASN A 489 12.58 7.64 4.10
C ASN A 489 13.97 8.06 3.63
N VAL A 490 14.13 9.35 3.33
CA VAL A 490 15.38 9.94 2.86
C VAL A 490 15.80 11.05 3.82
N THR A 491 17.01 10.94 4.34
CA THR A 491 17.62 11.92 5.24
C THR A 491 18.81 12.58 4.57
N TRP A 492 18.73 13.89 4.36
CA TRP A 492 19.83 14.73 3.90
C TRP A 492 20.62 15.24 5.11
N GLN A 493 21.89 14.87 5.22
CA GLN A 493 22.69 15.15 6.39
C GLN A 493 23.38 16.52 6.26
N LEU A 494 23.10 17.46 7.18
CA LEU A 494 23.64 18.83 7.12
C LEU A 494 24.86 19.07 8.02
N ARG A 495 25.15 18.13 8.92
CA ARG A 495 26.32 18.14 9.82
C ARG A 495 26.88 16.73 9.98
N ASP A 496 28.14 16.62 10.34
CA ASP A 496 28.74 15.30 10.62
C ASP A 496 28.03 14.57 11.77
N VAL A 497 27.93 13.25 11.63
CA VAL A 497 27.43 12.30 12.63
C VAL A 497 28.45 11.19 12.73
N THR A 498 29.13 11.12 13.87
CA THR A 498 30.10 10.09 14.23
C THR A 498 29.46 9.07 15.17
N ASP A 499 30.22 8.08 15.63
CA ASP A 499 29.74 7.08 16.58
C ASP A 499 29.42 7.62 17.98
N ARG A 500 29.80 8.86 18.30
CA ARG A 500 29.72 9.42 19.65
C ARG A 500 28.44 10.21 19.92
N GLU A 501 27.81 10.78 18.90
CA GLU A 501 26.71 11.73 19.12
C GLU A 501 25.34 11.07 19.24
N GLY A 502 25.09 9.92 18.61
CA GLY A 502 23.76 9.33 18.52
C GLY A 502 23.00 9.76 17.26
N GLY A 503 21.67 9.67 17.27
CA GLY A 503 20.84 9.87 16.07
C GLY A 503 20.41 8.55 15.43
N PHE A 504 20.18 8.55 14.12
CA PHE A 504 19.52 7.44 13.41
C PHE A 504 20.22 6.09 13.66
N VAL A 505 19.44 5.06 13.93
CA VAL A 505 19.91 3.67 14.01
C VAL A 505 18.97 2.74 13.24
N VAL A 506 19.50 1.63 12.78
CA VAL A 506 18.79 0.59 12.02
C VAL A 506 19.21 -0.78 12.50
N VAL A 507 18.34 -1.77 12.39
CA VAL A 507 18.69 -3.19 12.52
C VAL A 507 18.86 -3.75 11.11
N PRO A 508 20.10 -3.92 10.61
CA PRO A 508 20.31 -4.38 9.25
C PRO A 508 19.66 -5.75 9.00
N GLY A 509 18.99 -5.91 7.86
CA GLY A 509 18.32 -7.17 7.48
C GLY A 509 16.98 -7.43 8.17
N SER A 510 16.53 -6.54 9.06
CA SER A 510 15.23 -6.67 9.75
C SER A 510 14.02 -6.62 8.83
N HIS A 511 14.16 -6.11 7.61
CA HIS A 511 13.11 -6.14 6.58
C HIS A 511 12.83 -7.55 6.03
N HIS A 512 13.74 -8.50 6.27
CA HIS A 512 13.53 -9.92 6.01
C HIS A 512 12.95 -10.69 7.20
N ALA A 513 12.82 -10.05 8.36
CA ALA A 513 12.33 -10.72 9.56
C ALA A 513 10.90 -11.23 9.36
N ARG A 514 10.64 -12.46 9.80
CA ARG A 514 9.32 -13.10 9.83
C ARG A 514 8.83 -13.33 11.26
N PHE A 515 9.32 -12.50 12.16
CA PHE A 515 8.96 -12.50 13.57
C PHE A 515 8.96 -11.05 14.07
N PRO A 516 8.11 -10.70 15.04
CA PRO A 516 8.03 -9.35 15.56
C PRO A 516 9.36 -8.88 16.15
N LEU A 517 9.61 -7.58 16.06
CA LEU A 517 10.69 -6.94 16.81
C LEU A 517 10.55 -7.28 18.30
N PRO A 518 11.58 -7.85 18.97
CA PRO A 518 11.54 -8.07 20.41
C PRO A 518 11.46 -6.75 21.20
N SER A 519 11.28 -6.83 22.52
CA SER A 519 11.08 -5.62 23.36
C SER A 519 12.10 -4.49 23.11
N ASN A 520 11.56 -3.26 23.15
CA ASN A 520 12.29 -2.00 23.12
C ASN A 520 12.87 -1.60 24.50
N ASP A 521 12.54 -2.34 25.56
CA ASP A 521 12.87 -1.98 26.94
C ASP A 521 14.37 -2.05 27.24
N SER A 522 14.77 -1.33 28.28
CA SER A 522 16.15 -1.24 28.79
C SER A 522 16.76 -2.57 29.22
N GLY A 523 15.93 -3.61 29.36
CA GLY A 523 16.33 -4.97 29.69
C GLY A 523 16.62 -5.85 28.49
N ASP A 524 16.83 -5.31 27.28
CA ASP A 524 17.21 -6.10 26.09
C ASP A 524 18.27 -7.14 26.47
N PRO A 525 17.89 -8.44 26.64
CA PRO A 525 18.81 -9.47 27.12
C PRO A 525 19.89 -9.77 26.07
N ALA A 526 19.74 -9.18 24.88
CA ALA A 526 20.41 -9.52 23.67
C ALA A 526 20.90 -8.25 22.97
N GLY A 527 22.11 -7.80 23.31
CA GLY A 527 22.95 -7.02 22.37
C GLY A 527 23.13 -7.70 21.00
N HIS A 528 22.51 -8.87 20.78
CA HIS A 528 22.36 -9.63 19.55
C HIS A 528 21.46 -8.99 18.49
N LYS A 529 20.65 -7.95 18.79
CA LYS A 529 19.87 -7.27 17.74
C LYS A 529 20.74 -6.66 16.64
N GLY A 530 22.03 -6.42 16.91
CA GLY A 530 22.94 -5.86 15.91
C GLY A 530 22.56 -4.45 15.46
N VAL A 531 21.97 -3.65 16.38
CA VAL A 531 21.60 -2.25 16.10
C VAL A 531 22.83 -1.50 15.61
N PHE A 532 22.72 -0.99 14.39
CA PHE A 532 23.79 -0.32 13.68
C PHE A 532 23.51 1.18 13.60
N HIS A 533 24.53 1.97 13.89
CA HIS A 533 24.51 3.42 13.79
C HIS A 533 25.38 3.87 12.59
N PRO A 534 24.77 4.22 11.43
CA PRO A 534 25.53 4.64 10.26
C PRO A 534 26.16 6.01 10.48
N GLN A 535 27.50 6.07 10.40
CA GLN A 535 28.24 7.33 10.38
C GLN A 535 28.03 8.08 9.06
N MET A 536 27.79 9.38 9.15
CA MET A 536 27.51 10.25 8.01
C MET A 536 28.32 11.53 8.10
N ARG A 537 28.75 12.06 6.96
CA ARG A 537 29.33 13.40 6.85
C ARG A 537 28.26 14.37 6.35
N ALA A 538 28.46 15.66 6.62
CA ALA A 538 27.68 16.69 5.98
C ALA A 538 27.72 16.51 4.45
N GLY A 539 26.55 16.52 3.82
CA GLY A 539 26.34 16.30 2.40
C GLY A 539 26.08 14.86 1.97
N ASP A 540 26.12 13.91 2.91
CA ASP A 540 25.65 12.55 2.66
C ASP A 540 24.11 12.46 2.69
N VAL A 541 23.59 11.43 2.02
CA VAL A 541 22.15 11.14 1.98
C VAL A 541 21.91 9.69 2.39
N LEU A 542 21.04 9.48 3.37
CA LEU A 542 20.63 8.17 3.85
C LEU A 542 19.24 7.84 3.30
N PHE A 543 19.11 6.68 2.67
CA PHE A 543 17.85 6.04 2.28
C PHE A 543 17.60 4.86 3.23
N PHE A 544 16.38 4.69 3.72
CA PHE A 544 16.01 3.49 4.48
C PHE A 544 14.54 3.14 4.29
N MET A 545 14.21 1.85 4.38
CA MET A 545 12.84 1.37 4.24
C MET A 545 12.01 1.82 5.46
N GLY A 546 11.19 2.85 5.29
CA GLY A 546 10.48 3.49 6.41
C GLY A 546 9.46 2.58 7.09
N GLY A 547 8.88 1.63 6.35
CA GLY A 547 7.95 0.63 6.91
C GLY A 547 8.63 -0.69 7.24
N ALA A 548 9.45 -1.20 6.31
CA ALA A 548 9.94 -2.58 6.36
C ALA A 548 11.23 -2.75 7.17
N ALA A 549 12.13 -1.75 7.25
CA ALA A 549 13.33 -1.88 8.06
C ALA A 549 13.06 -1.41 9.48
N CYS A 550 13.42 -2.23 10.46
CA CYS A 550 13.40 -1.83 11.86
C CYS A 550 14.47 -0.76 12.10
N HIS A 551 14.04 0.40 12.60
CA HIS A 551 14.90 1.56 12.80
C HIS A 551 14.41 2.42 13.96
N GLY A 552 15.24 3.36 14.41
CA GLY A 552 14.95 4.28 15.50
C GLY A 552 16.00 5.38 15.58
N ALA A 553 16.17 5.95 16.76
CA ALA A 553 17.21 6.93 17.01
C ALA A 553 17.76 6.82 18.44
N TRP A 554 19.08 6.84 18.56
CA TRP A 554 19.72 7.12 19.83
C TRP A 554 19.59 8.60 20.17
N ALA A 555 19.46 8.91 21.46
CA ALA A 555 19.44 10.28 21.93
C ALA A 555 20.74 11.00 21.54
N TRP A 556 20.64 12.30 21.33
CA TRP A 556 21.78 13.12 20.91
C TRP A 556 22.66 13.51 22.11
N HIS A 557 23.98 13.38 21.98
CA HIS A 557 24.94 13.57 23.08
C HIS A 557 25.95 14.70 22.87
N ASN A 558 25.93 15.35 21.70
CA ASN A 558 26.81 16.47 21.37
C ASN A 558 26.18 17.81 21.76
N ASP A 559 27.02 18.78 22.13
CA ASP A 559 26.62 20.15 22.39
C ASP A 559 26.31 20.92 21.09
N VAL A 560 26.84 20.45 19.95
CA VAL A 560 26.45 20.93 18.62
C VAL A 560 25.17 20.24 18.20
N ASP A 561 24.13 21.01 17.86
CA ASP A 561 22.83 20.49 17.45
C ASP A 561 22.94 19.58 16.22
N ARG A 562 22.28 18.42 16.27
CA ARG A 562 22.07 17.56 15.10
C ARG A 562 21.28 18.33 14.04
N ARG A 563 21.70 18.27 12.78
CA ARG A 563 20.95 18.85 11.66
C ARG A 563 20.81 17.88 10.50
N CYS A 564 19.58 17.59 10.12
CA CYS A 564 19.26 16.88 8.89
C CYS A 564 17.88 17.27 8.37
N VAL A 565 17.60 16.96 7.11
CA VAL A 565 16.26 17.08 6.52
C VAL A 565 15.74 15.68 6.26
N LEU A 566 14.62 15.33 6.87
CA LEU A 566 13.97 14.04 6.67
C LEU A 566 12.72 14.24 5.82
N ASN A 567 12.62 13.48 4.73
CA ASN A 567 11.40 13.39 3.95
C ASN A 567 11.06 11.92 3.68
N ALA A 568 9.80 11.65 3.42
CA ALA A 568 9.30 10.32 3.14
C ALA A 568 8.75 10.29 1.71
N TYR A 569 8.95 9.15 1.05
CA TYR A 569 8.54 8.90 -0.33
C TYR A 569 7.81 7.57 -0.39
N TRP A 570 6.68 7.53 -1.08
CA TRP A 570 5.86 6.33 -1.24
C TRP A 570 5.74 5.95 -2.71
N SER A 571 5.58 4.65 -2.95
CA SER A 571 5.15 4.17 -4.26
C SER A 571 3.80 4.78 -4.64
N LYS A 572 3.63 5.13 -5.92
CA LYS A 572 2.34 5.60 -6.43
C LYS A 572 1.31 4.49 -6.54
N ASP A 573 1.71 3.22 -6.44
CA ASP A 573 0.82 2.04 -6.40
C ASP A 573 0.10 1.88 -5.05
N MET A 574 0.30 2.81 -4.13
CA MET A 574 -0.44 2.88 -2.88
C MET A 574 -1.41 4.04 -2.88
N ALA A 575 -2.54 3.90 -2.19
CA ALA A 575 -3.51 4.98 -2.05
C ALA A 575 -2.88 6.23 -1.45
N ARG A 576 -3.27 7.40 -1.97
CA ARG A 576 -2.92 8.69 -1.39
C ARG A 576 -3.71 8.84 -0.11
N GLN A 577 -3.08 8.59 1.03
CA GLN A 577 -3.60 9.16 2.25
C GLN A 577 -3.37 10.68 2.17
N GLY A 578 -4.39 11.50 2.41
CA GLY A 578 -4.31 12.95 2.26
C GLY A 578 -3.24 13.54 3.18
N TRP A 579 -2.10 13.94 2.62
CA TRP A 579 -0.96 14.41 3.41
C TRP A 579 -0.14 15.54 2.77
N VAL A 580 -0.39 15.87 1.50
CA VAL A 580 0.27 17.02 0.87
C VAL A 580 -0.47 18.26 1.34
N ASN A 581 0.06 18.89 2.39
CA ASN A 581 -0.46 20.03 3.14
C ASN A 581 -1.22 19.64 4.41
N ASN A 582 -0.47 19.25 5.45
CA ASN A 582 -0.87 19.43 6.85
C ASN A 582 -1.24 20.91 7.12
N LEU A 583 -2.38 21.37 6.60
CA LEU A 583 -3.14 22.43 7.23
C LEU A 583 -3.92 21.72 8.34
N LYS A 584 -3.31 21.71 9.52
CA LYS A 584 -4.09 21.59 10.75
C LYS A 584 -5.14 22.68 10.81
#